data_AF-A0A9D8NR24-F1
#
_entry.id   AF-A0A9D8NR24-F1
#
_cell.length_a   1.000
_cell.length_b   1.000
_cell.length_c   1.000
_cell.angle_alpha   90.00
_cell.angle_beta   90.00
_cell.angle_gamma   90.00
#
_symmetry.space_group_name_H-M   'P 1'
#
loop_
_entity.id
_entity.type
_entity.pdbx_description
1 polymer ?
#
loop_
_entity_poly.entity_id
_entity_poly.type
_entity_poly.pdbx_seq_one_letter_code
_entity_poly.pdbx_strand_id
1 'polypeptide(L)'
;MILPVAAVFLAAGCGGDGRSKVHGFVKHQGKPLKAGVISFIEEGAIAPSGGSAIIDGRYEVPAEAGLKPGKYAVAISAPENKSKAAAEQAMPGMSGPPPKETLPAKYNSKTELRAEVKAGAKNEFDFDLQ
;
A
#
# COMPACT_ATOMS: atom_id res chain seq x y z
N MET A 1 43.49 -15.96 -8.17
CA MET A 1 42.28 -16.36 -7.42
C MET A 1 41.10 -15.69 -8.08
N ILE A 2 40.38 -16.40 -8.95
CA ILE A 2 39.20 -15.88 -9.64
C ILE A 2 38.03 -16.66 -9.06
N LEU A 3 37.22 -16.01 -8.24
CA LEU A 3 36.04 -16.61 -7.62
C LEU A 3 34.85 -16.26 -8.53
N PRO A 4 34.23 -17.21 -9.26
CA PRO A 4 33.01 -16.92 -9.97
C PRO A 4 31.91 -16.85 -8.90
N VAL A 5 31.46 -15.63 -8.57
CA VAL A 5 30.25 -15.44 -7.78
C VAL A 5 29.09 -15.87 -8.65
N ALA A 6 28.69 -17.13 -8.49
CA ALA A 6 27.47 -17.68 -9.04
C ALA A 6 26.28 -16.92 -8.43
N ALA A 7 25.79 -15.93 -9.17
CA ALA A 7 24.54 -15.25 -8.87
C ALA A 7 23.40 -16.26 -9.09
N VAL A 8 23.04 -16.96 -8.02
CA VAL A 8 21.82 -17.77 -7.95
C VAL A 8 20.64 -16.80 -7.98
N PHE A 9 20.17 -16.48 -9.19
CA PHE A 9 18.88 -15.84 -9.39
C PHE A 9 17.80 -16.86 -9.00
N LEU A 10 17.41 -16.82 -7.73
CA LEU A 10 16.24 -17.50 -7.20
C LEU A 10 15.00 -16.98 -7.95
N ALA A 11 14.65 -17.64 -9.05
CA ALA A 11 13.33 -17.61 -9.64
C ALA A 11 12.35 -18.33 -8.70
N ALA A 12 12.03 -17.70 -7.57
CA ALA A 12 11.00 -18.16 -6.66
C ALA A 12 9.74 -17.32 -6.89
N GLY A 13 8.72 -17.92 -7.51
CA GLY A 13 7.35 -17.39 -7.46
C GLY A 13 6.56 -17.42 -8.76
N CYS A 14 6.50 -18.56 -9.44
CA CYS A 14 5.39 -18.88 -10.35
C CYS A 14 4.53 -19.92 -9.64
N GLY A 15 3.53 -19.46 -8.88
CA GLY A 15 2.63 -20.32 -8.11
C GLY A 15 1.44 -19.52 -7.59
N GLY A 16 0.36 -19.50 -8.35
CA GLY A 16 -0.86 -18.71 -8.14
C GLY A 16 -1.36 -18.09 -9.44
N ASP A 17 -2.58 -17.52 -9.47
CA ASP A 17 -3.32 -16.95 -10.63
C ASP A 17 -2.63 -15.79 -11.41
N GLY A 18 -1.30 -15.79 -11.47
CA GLY A 18 -0.47 -14.72 -12.03
C GLY A 18 -0.34 -13.51 -11.11
N ARG A 19 -0.75 -13.60 -9.84
CA ARG A 19 -0.65 -12.51 -8.85
C ARG A 19 0.68 -12.54 -8.12
N SER A 20 1.19 -11.35 -7.80
CA SER A 20 2.45 -11.14 -7.09
C SER A 20 2.21 -10.49 -5.74
N LYS A 21 2.97 -10.93 -4.74
CA LYS A 21 3.09 -10.25 -3.44
C LYS A 21 3.62 -8.84 -3.68
N VAL A 22 3.15 -7.87 -2.90
CA VAL A 22 3.65 -6.49 -2.88
C VAL A 22 3.84 -6.05 -1.44
N HIS A 23 4.93 -5.34 -1.14
CA HIS A 23 5.20 -4.84 0.20
C HIS A 23 6.03 -3.56 0.14
N GLY A 24 6.22 -2.91 1.29
CA GLY A 24 7.10 -1.75 1.37
C GLY A 24 6.91 -0.95 2.65
N PHE A 25 7.52 0.23 2.65
CA PHE A 25 7.56 1.14 3.77
C PHE A 25 7.06 2.55 3.39
N VAL A 26 6.21 3.12 4.23
CA VAL A 26 5.62 4.45 4.06
C VAL A 26 6.08 5.36 5.19
N LYS A 27 6.64 6.51 4.80
CA LYS A 27 6.98 7.60 5.70
C LYS A 27 6.11 8.82 5.41
N HIS A 28 5.84 9.61 6.43
CA HIS A 28 5.25 10.93 6.30
C HIS A 28 6.10 11.91 7.09
N GLN A 29 6.63 12.94 6.42
CA GLN A 29 7.52 13.96 7.01
C GLN A 29 8.72 13.34 7.72
N GLY A 30 9.36 12.36 7.09
CA GLY A 30 10.53 11.65 7.60
C GLY A 30 10.25 10.65 8.75
N LYS A 31 8.99 10.48 9.17
CA LYS A 31 8.60 9.53 10.24
C LYS A 31 7.80 8.37 9.65
N PRO A 32 7.92 7.14 10.19
CA PRO A 32 7.04 6.04 9.81
C PRO A 32 5.57 6.44 9.96
N LEU A 33 4.75 6.15 8.94
CA LEU A 33 3.32 6.39 9.00
C LEU A 33 2.69 5.44 10.03
N LYS A 34 2.25 5.95 11.17
CA LYS A 34 1.74 5.13 12.29
C LYS A 34 0.61 4.18 11.89
N ALA A 35 -0.37 4.71 11.16
CA ALA A 35 -1.51 3.95 10.68
C ALA A 35 -2.04 4.58 9.39
N GLY A 36 -2.49 3.73 8.47
CA GLY A 36 -3.11 4.16 7.22
C GLY A 36 -3.60 2.96 6.40
N VAL A 37 -4.03 3.23 5.18
CA VAL A 37 -4.40 2.22 4.19
C VAL A 37 -3.71 2.59 2.89
N ILE A 38 -3.12 1.59 2.24
CA ILE A 38 -2.59 1.69 0.89
C ILE A 38 -3.47 0.90 -0.07
N SER A 39 -3.78 1.52 -1.20
CA SER A 39 -4.62 0.97 -2.26
C SER A 39 -3.91 1.09 -3.60
N PHE A 40 -3.89 0.00 -4.37
CA PHE A 40 -3.34 -0.06 -5.71
C PHE A 40 -4.49 -0.13 -6.71
N ILE A 41 -4.51 0.81 -7.64
CA ILE A 41 -5.60 0.99 -8.60
C ILE A 41 -5.02 0.88 -10.00
N GLU A 42 -5.49 -0.09 -10.79
CA GLU A 42 -5.10 -0.22 -12.19
C GLU A 42 -5.55 1.02 -12.98
N GLU A 43 -4.76 1.39 -13.99
CA GLU A 43 -5.13 2.50 -14.85
C GLU A 43 -6.48 2.23 -15.54
N GLY A 44 -7.44 3.15 -15.37
CA GLY A 44 -8.80 3.00 -15.88
C GLY A 44 -9.76 2.19 -15.01
N ALA A 45 -9.29 1.62 -13.88
CA ALA A 45 -10.18 0.93 -12.93
C ALA A 45 -10.94 1.93 -12.04
N ILE A 46 -12.18 1.58 -11.71
CA ILE A 46 -13.04 2.37 -10.80
C ILE A 46 -12.79 1.99 -9.32
N ALA A 47 -12.30 0.77 -9.07
CA ALA A 47 -12.05 0.23 -7.74
C ALA A 47 -10.59 -0.23 -7.59
N PRO A 48 -10.05 -0.26 -6.36
CA PRO A 48 -8.72 -0.81 -6.10
C PRO A 48 -8.63 -2.29 -6.49
N SER A 49 -7.55 -2.65 -7.17
CA SER A 49 -7.24 -4.04 -7.53
C SER A 49 -6.61 -4.81 -6.36
N GLY A 50 -6.07 -4.10 -5.36
CA GLY A 50 -5.56 -4.65 -4.12
C GLY A 50 -5.13 -3.55 -3.14
N GLY A 51 -4.88 -3.92 -1.89
CA GLY A 51 -4.52 -2.96 -0.85
C GLY A 51 -4.28 -3.64 0.49
N SER A 52 -3.73 -2.89 1.44
CA SER A 52 -3.47 -3.38 2.80
C SER A 52 -3.45 -2.23 3.80
N ALA A 53 -3.55 -2.58 5.08
CA ALA A 53 -3.30 -1.62 6.15
C ALA A 53 -1.81 -1.30 6.22
N ILE A 54 -1.50 -0.04 6.54
CA ILE A 54 -0.16 0.41 6.90
C ILE A 54 -0.11 0.47 8.43
N ILE A 55 0.88 -0.21 9.02
CA ILE A 55 1.10 -0.24 10.48
C ILE A 55 2.57 0.05 10.74
N ASP A 56 2.85 1.12 11.49
CA ASP A 56 4.22 1.58 11.79
C ASP A 56 5.10 1.69 10.54
N GLY A 57 4.51 2.24 9.49
CA GLY A 57 5.11 2.44 8.17
C GLY A 57 5.12 1.20 7.29
N ARG A 58 4.85 -0.01 7.78
CA ARG A 58 4.92 -1.23 6.96
C ARG A 58 3.57 -1.61 6.38
N TYR A 59 3.57 -2.10 5.16
CA TYR A 59 2.41 -2.76 4.56
C TYR A 59 2.84 -3.99 3.76
N GLU A 60 1.91 -4.93 3.63
CA GLU A 60 2.09 -6.12 2.82
C GLU A 60 0.75 -6.58 2.22
N VAL A 61 0.77 -6.87 0.92
CA VAL A 61 -0.30 -7.54 0.18
C VAL A 61 0.23 -8.94 -0.18
N PRO A 62 -0.25 -10.02 0.46
CA PRO A 62 0.20 -11.38 0.16
C PRO A 62 -0.20 -11.78 -1.27
N ALA A 63 0.51 -12.75 -1.86
CA ALA A 63 0.27 -13.14 -3.27
C ALA A 63 -1.17 -13.61 -3.55
N GLU A 64 -1.86 -14.18 -2.56
CA GLU A 64 -3.26 -14.64 -2.63
C GLU A 64 -4.23 -13.48 -2.95
N ALA A 65 -3.98 -12.32 -2.32
CA ALA A 65 -4.68 -11.06 -2.56
C ALA A 65 -3.84 -10.08 -3.41
N GLY A 66 -2.79 -10.61 -4.06
CA GLY A 66 -1.75 -9.85 -4.71
C GLY A 66 -2.19 -9.21 -6.01
N LEU A 67 -1.27 -8.48 -6.62
CA LEU A 67 -1.53 -7.72 -7.84
C LEU A 67 -1.02 -8.49 -9.05
N LYS A 68 -1.73 -8.38 -10.18
CA LYS A 68 -1.17 -8.88 -11.44
C LYS A 68 -0.01 -7.96 -11.87
N PRO A 69 0.92 -8.46 -12.70
CA PRO A 69 1.91 -7.61 -13.32
C PRO A 69 1.24 -6.46 -14.09
N GLY A 70 1.68 -5.22 -13.85
CA GLY A 70 1.01 -4.05 -14.39
C GLY A 70 1.42 -2.75 -13.72
N LYS A 71 0.89 -1.64 -14.24
CA LYS A 71 1.09 -0.29 -13.69
C LYS A 71 -0.12 0.11 -12.85
N TYR A 72 0.15 0.63 -11.66
CA TYR A 72 -0.85 1.00 -10.68
C TYR A 72 -0.65 2.45 -10.23
N ALA A 73 -1.76 3.17 -10.07
CA ALA A 73 -1.83 4.35 -9.24
C ALA A 73 -1.94 3.91 -7.77
N VAL A 74 -1.23 4.60 -6.87
CA VAL A 74 -1.15 4.21 -5.45
C VAL A 74 -1.82 5.26 -4.59
N ALA A 75 -2.96 4.96 -3.98
CA ALA A 75 -3.61 5.85 -3.04
C ALA A 75 -3.28 5.45 -1.60
N ILE A 76 -2.77 6.39 -0.81
CA ILE A 76 -2.46 6.24 0.60
C ILE A 76 -3.35 7.20 1.39
N SER A 77 -4.17 6.65 2.27
CA SER A 77 -5.04 7.40 3.17
C SER A 77 -4.61 7.16 4.62
N ALA A 78 -4.51 8.23 5.41
CA ALA A 78 -4.19 8.18 6.82
C ALA A 78 -5.15 9.09 7.60
N PRO A 79 -6.41 8.65 7.78
CA PRO A 79 -7.37 9.39 8.57
C PRO A 79 -6.84 9.63 9.98
N GLU A 80 -7.05 10.84 10.49
CA GLU A 80 -6.74 11.22 11.85
C GLU A 80 -7.56 10.31 12.77
N ASN A 81 -6.90 9.34 13.42
CA ASN A 81 -7.53 8.43 14.36
C ASN A 81 -8.01 9.25 15.56
N LYS A 82 -9.22 9.82 15.51
CA LYS A 82 -9.95 10.14 16.72
C LYS A 82 -10.15 8.80 17.44
N SER A 83 -9.63 8.72 18.65
CA SER A 83 -9.64 7.53 19.50
C SER A 83 -10.99 6.80 19.43
N LYS A 84 -11.02 5.47 19.55
CA LYS A 84 -12.26 4.66 19.62
C LYS A 84 -13.35 5.29 20.51
N ALA A 85 -12.97 6.06 21.54
CA ALA A 85 -13.87 6.87 22.36
C ALA A 85 -14.79 7.84 21.58
N ALA A 86 -14.36 8.42 20.46
CA ALA A 86 -15.19 9.29 19.63
C ALA A 86 -16.19 8.51 18.75
N ALA A 87 -15.86 7.27 18.39
CA ALA A 87 -16.78 6.36 17.69
C ALA A 87 -17.78 5.72 18.66
N GLU A 88 -17.38 5.46 19.90
CA GLU A 88 -18.27 4.95 20.97
C GLU A 88 -19.26 6.01 21.48
N GLN A 89 -18.94 7.30 21.33
CA GLN A 89 -19.86 8.42 21.59
C GLN A 89 -20.83 8.68 20.42
N ALA A 90 -20.66 8.01 19.28
CA ALA A 90 -21.64 8.06 18.21
C ALA A 90 -22.88 7.27 18.64
N MET A 91 -23.92 7.99 19.05
CA MET A 91 -25.22 7.41 19.34
C MET A 91 -25.69 6.55 18.15
N PRO A 92 -26.35 5.39 18.38
CA PRO A 92 -26.89 4.56 17.30
C PRO A 92 -27.77 5.41 16.37
N GLY A 93 -27.37 5.54 15.11
CA GLY A 93 -28.08 6.34 14.09
C GLY A 93 -27.45 7.70 13.74
N MET A 94 -26.42 8.16 14.46
CA MET A 94 -25.68 9.38 14.13
C MET A 94 -24.29 9.03 13.61
N SER A 95 -24.11 8.96 12.29
CA SER A 95 -22.78 8.88 11.69
C SER A 95 -22.01 10.13 12.09
N GLY A 96 -21.01 9.98 12.96
CA GLY A 96 -20.08 11.06 13.28
C GLY A 96 -19.44 11.61 12.00
N PRO A 97 -18.96 12.87 11.99
CA PRO A 97 -18.29 13.43 10.83
C PRO A 97 -17.16 12.49 10.39
N PRO A 98 -16.99 12.26 9.07
CA PRO A 98 -15.96 11.36 8.58
C PRO A 98 -14.59 11.79 9.14
N PRO A 99 -13.74 10.83 9.52
CA PRO A 99 -12.43 11.15 10.06
C PRO A 99 -11.65 11.99 9.05
N LYS A 100 -11.01 13.04 9.54
CA LYS A 100 -10.30 13.99 8.68
C LYS A 100 -9.05 13.32 8.11
N GLU A 101 -8.88 13.39 6.80
CA GLU A 101 -7.67 12.91 6.14
C GLU A 101 -6.47 13.78 6.56
N THR A 102 -5.37 13.14 6.98
CA THR A 102 -4.16 13.85 7.42
C THR A 102 -3.22 14.12 6.24
N LEU A 103 -3.33 13.31 5.17
CA LEU A 103 -2.46 13.41 4.00
C LEU A 103 -3.00 14.39 2.95
N PRO A 104 -2.13 15.12 2.24
CA PRO A 104 -2.51 15.89 1.06
C PRO A 104 -3.18 15.04 -0.02
N ALA A 105 -4.10 15.64 -0.78
CA ALA A 105 -4.86 14.95 -1.83
C ALA A 105 -3.98 14.30 -2.93
N LYS A 106 -2.75 14.81 -3.15
CA LYS A 106 -1.74 14.25 -4.08
C LYS A 106 -1.26 12.84 -3.70
N TYR A 107 -1.60 12.36 -2.51
CA TYR A 107 -1.28 11.00 -2.06
C TYR A 107 -2.50 10.10 -1.97
N ASN A 108 -3.74 10.63 -2.05
CA ASN A 108 -4.97 9.84 -2.04
C ASN A 108 -5.86 10.07 -3.29
N SER A 109 -6.84 10.97 -3.25
CA SER A 109 -7.88 11.17 -4.25
C SER A 109 -7.35 11.67 -5.59
N LYS A 110 -6.22 12.38 -5.60
CA LYS A 110 -5.55 12.87 -6.82
C LYS A 110 -4.20 12.17 -7.05
N THR A 111 -4.00 10.99 -6.46
CA THR A 111 -2.68 10.42 -6.25
C THR A 111 -1.73 10.56 -7.46
N GLU A 112 -0.52 11.04 -7.18
CA GLU A 112 0.59 11.12 -8.12
C GLU A 112 1.54 9.92 -7.95
N LEU A 113 1.33 9.09 -6.93
CA LEU A 113 2.15 7.94 -6.62
C LEU A 113 1.88 6.79 -7.60
N ARG A 114 2.94 6.11 -8.01
CA ARG A 114 2.89 5.01 -8.99
C ARG A 114 3.69 3.82 -8.49
N ALA A 115 3.22 2.62 -8.83
CA ALA A 115 3.94 1.37 -8.64
C ALA A 115 3.84 0.50 -9.89
N GLU A 116 4.92 -0.18 -10.25
CA GLU A 116 4.95 -1.14 -11.35
C GLU A 116 5.25 -2.54 -10.81
N VAL A 117 4.23 -3.39 -10.83
CA VAL A 117 4.33 -4.78 -10.38
C VAL A 117 4.89 -5.63 -11.50
N LYS A 118 5.94 -6.38 -11.22
CA LYS A 118 6.61 -7.28 -12.17
C LYS A 118 6.48 -8.74 -11.72
N ALA A 119 6.22 -9.63 -12.67
CA ALA A 119 6.16 -11.06 -12.43
C ALA A 119 7.51 -11.57 -11.91
N GLY A 120 7.51 -12.37 -10.84
CA GLY A 120 8.72 -12.97 -10.27
C GLY A 120 9.71 -11.99 -9.63
N ALA A 121 9.33 -10.72 -9.47
CA ALA A 121 10.14 -9.72 -8.77
C ALA A 121 9.74 -9.59 -7.29
N LYS A 122 10.61 -8.97 -6.49
CA LYS A 122 10.36 -8.69 -5.07
C LYS A 122 9.14 -7.76 -4.85
N ASN A 123 8.87 -6.86 -5.82
CA ASN A 123 7.80 -5.85 -5.78
C ASN A 123 7.74 -5.10 -4.44
N GLU A 124 8.87 -4.51 -4.07
CA GLU A 124 9.04 -3.65 -2.90
C GLU A 124 8.90 -2.18 -3.33
N PHE A 125 7.95 -1.45 -2.74
CA PHE A 125 7.72 -0.04 -3.06
C PHE A 125 7.68 0.81 -1.79
N ASP A 126 8.69 1.66 -1.61
CA ASP A 126 8.73 2.58 -0.51
C ASP A 126 8.20 3.96 -0.92
N PHE A 127 7.39 4.57 -0.07
CA PHE A 127 6.80 5.89 -0.31
C PHE A 127 7.20 6.86 0.80
N ASP A 128 7.88 7.94 0.42
CA ASP A 128 8.19 9.03 1.32
C ASP A 128 7.26 10.21 1.03
N LEU A 129 6.30 10.43 1.92
CA LEU A 129 5.26 11.44 1.79
C LEU A 129 5.74 12.75 2.44
N GLN A 130 5.84 13.80 1.63
CA GLN A 130 6.36 15.11 2.00
C GLN A 130 5.24 16.15 2.07
#